data_AF-A0A7R9ZER8-F1
#
_entry.id   AF-A0A7R9ZER8-F1
#
_cell.length_a   1.000
_cell.length_b   1.000
_cell.length_c   1.000
_cell.angle_alpha   90.00
_cell.angle_beta   90.00
_cell.angle_gamma   90.00
#
_symmetry.space_group_name_H-M   'P 1'
#
loop_
_entity.id
_entity.type
_entity.pdbx_description
1 polymer ?
#
loop_
_entity_poly.entity_id
_entity_poly.type
_entity_poly.pdbx_seq_one_letter_code
_entity_poly.pdbx_strand_id
1 'polypeptide(L)'
;MTTILFLSRINRMVITVSSDNITVEMAPIKTCQGKTLSLTNDTREVCCKRHVKQGEQGQKPWITYDVHLVETYNVRTQIVRYLHSMETALYIQQEIQRFLFDEETSRIPKAQEVELV
;
A
#
# COMPACT_ATOMS: atom_id res chain seq x y z
N MET A 1 -3.65 -9.16 16.17
CA MET A 1 -2.33 -8.64 15.75
C MET A 1 -1.84 -9.53 14.62
N THR A 2 -1.77 -9.02 13.39
CA THR A 2 -1.38 -9.81 12.20
C THR A 2 -0.12 -9.21 11.60
N THR A 3 0.90 -10.04 11.37
CA THR A 3 2.20 -9.63 10.81
C THR A 3 2.35 -10.20 9.41
N ILE A 4 2.52 -9.35 8.40
CA ILE A 4 2.80 -9.77 7.02
C ILE A 4 4.30 -9.68 6.79
N LEU A 5 4.90 -10.77 6.31
CA LEU A 5 6.35 -10.95 6.26
C LEU A 5 6.79 -11.26 4.83
N PHE A 6 7.46 -10.30 4.16
CA PHE A 6 8.04 -10.51 2.84
C PHE A 6 9.54 -10.83 2.95
N LEU A 7 9.94 -12.02 2.50
CA LEU A 7 11.34 -12.47 2.45
C LEU A 7 11.85 -12.42 1.01
N SER A 8 12.58 -11.36 0.65
CA SER A 8 13.58 -11.42 -0.41
C SER A 8 14.95 -11.28 0.25
N ARG A 9 15.93 -12.12 -0.11
CA ARG A 9 17.16 -12.37 0.69
C ARG A 9 18.07 -11.16 0.99
N ILE A 10 17.73 -9.94 0.57
CA ILE A 10 18.52 -8.72 0.86
C ILE A 10 17.65 -7.53 1.31
N ASN A 11 16.32 -7.58 1.23
CA ASN A 11 15.44 -6.55 1.78
C ASN A 11 14.11 -7.18 2.26
N ARG A 12 13.81 -7.05 3.55
CA ARG A 12 12.58 -7.51 4.21
C ARG A 12 11.72 -6.28 4.53
N MET A 13 10.50 -6.27 4.02
CA MET A 13 9.47 -5.32 4.45
C MET A 13 8.52 -6.03 5.40
N VAL A 14 8.30 -5.45 6.57
CA VAL A 14 7.32 -5.91 7.55
C VAL A 14 6.24 -4.85 7.65
N ILE A 15 5.00 -5.25 7.39
CA ILE A 15 3.84 -4.38 7.58
C ILE A 15 3.05 -4.97 8.74
N THR A 16 2.87 -4.16 9.78
CA THR A 16 2.12 -4.50 10.98
C THR A 16 0.90 -3.59 11.03
N VAL A 17 -0.28 -4.19 11.08
CA VAL A 17 -1.55 -3.46 11.20
C VAL A 17 -2.12 -3.72 12.60
N SER A 18 -2.49 -2.65 13.29
CA SER A 18 -3.21 -2.68 14.56
C SER A 18 -4.50 -1.87 14.44
N SER A 19 -5.30 -1.80 15.52
CA SER A 19 -6.53 -0.99 15.53
C SER A 19 -6.26 0.50 15.33
N ASP A 20 -5.10 0.98 15.80
CA ASP A 20 -4.82 2.41 15.93
C ASP A 20 -3.70 2.88 15.01
N ASN A 21 -2.94 1.95 14.42
CA ASN A 21 -1.82 2.28 13.57
C ASN A 21 -1.48 1.21 12.52
N ILE A 22 -0.85 1.67 11.45
CA ILE A 22 -0.10 0.84 10.50
C ILE A 22 1.37 1.18 10.63
N THR A 23 2.21 0.19 10.88
CA THR A 23 3.67 0.36 10.89
C THR A 23 4.29 -0.39 9.73
N VAL A 24 5.15 0.30 8.98
CA VAL A 24 5.91 -0.26 7.87
C VAL A 24 7.40 -0.17 8.19
N GLU A 25 8.05 -1.32 8.30
CA GLU A 25 9.49 -1.44 8.56
C GLU A 25 10.20 -2.04 7.36
N MET A 26 11.34 -1.47 6.96
CA MET A 26 12.19 -2.01 5.89
C MET A 26 13.58 -2.36 6.45
N ALA A 27 13.92 -3.65 6.49
CA ALA A 27 15.25 -4.16 6.83
C ALA A 27 15.99 -4.60 5.56
N PRO A 28 17.34 -4.54 5.47
CA PRO A 28 18.32 -4.23 6.51
C PRO A 28 18.77 -2.76 6.52
N ILE A 29 18.04 -1.85 5.84
CA ILE A 29 18.42 -0.45 5.73
C ILE A 29 18.19 0.25 7.09
N LYS A 30 19.22 0.26 7.94
CA LYS A 30 19.30 0.93 9.25
C LYS A 30 18.86 2.41 9.24
N THR A 31 18.73 3.02 8.07
CA THR A 31 18.34 4.43 7.88
C THR A 31 16.90 4.62 7.45
N CYS A 32 16.17 3.59 7.04
CA CYS A 32 14.72 3.68 6.81
C CYS A 32 14.02 3.50 8.15
N GLN A 33 13.93 4.60 8.91
CA GLN A 33 13.06 4.70 10.08
C GLN A 33 11.69 4.14 9.71
N GLY A 34 11.24 3.13 10.44
CA GLY A 34 9.91 2.54 10.24
C GLY A 34 8.88 3.65 10.22
N LYS A 35 7.98 3.62 9.24
CA LYS A 35 6.91 4.61 9.13
C LYS A 35 5.72 4.08 9.90
N THR A 36 5.37 4.76 10.99
CA THR A 36 4.10 4.53 11.68
C THR A 36 3.09 5.57 11.19
N LEU A 37 1.96 5.09 10.73
CA LEU A 37 0.79 5.88 10.34
C LEU A 37 -0.29 5.62 11.38
N SER A 38 -0.75 6.67 12.06
CA SER A 38 -1.91 6.59 12.93
C SER A 38 -3.15 6.39 12.07
N LEU A 39 -3.94 5.38 12.39
CA LEU A 39 -5.25 5.17 11.80
C LEU A 39 -6.22 6.15 12.44
N THR A 40 -6.96 6.87 11.60
CA THR A 40 -8.09 7.68 12.04
C THR A 40 -9.37 6.87 11.84
N ASN A 41 -10.39 7.14 12.65
CA ASN A 41 -11.73 6.57 12.48
C ASN A 41 -12.37 6.94 11.12
N ASP A 42 -11.75 7.86 10.39
CA ASP A 42 -12.14 8.34 9.07
C ASP A 42 -11.58 7.49 7.92
N THR A 43 -10.84 6.42 8.20
CA THR A 43 -10.28 5.55 7.15
C THR A 43 -11.40 4.77 6.47
N ARG A 44 -11.62 4.97 5.16
CA ARG A 44 -12.73 4.38 4.40
C ARG A 44 -12.34 3.23 3.51
N GLU A 45 -11.17 3.30 2.90
CA GLU A 45 -10.69 2.29 1.96
C GLU A 45 -9.16 2.25 1.90
N VAL A 46 -8.65 1.17 1.30
CA VAL A 46 -7.25 1.03 0.91
C VAL A 46 -7.21 0.90 -0.61
N CYS A 47 -6.40 1.70 -1.29
CA CYS A 47 -6.29 1.66 -2.75
C CYS A 47 -4.85 1.53 -3.24
N CYS A 48 -4.70 0.97 -4.44
CA CYS A 48 -3.44 0.94 -5.16
C CYS A 48 -3.42 2.04 -6.23
N LYS A 49 -2.31 2.78 -6.31
CA LYS A 49 -2.06 3.77 -7.35
C LYS A 49 -0.89 3.35 -8.23
N ARG A 50 -1.12 3.26 -9.54
CA ARG A 50 -0.07 3.03 -10.52
C ARG A 50 0.61 4.34 -10.90
N HIS A 51 1.93 4.34 -10.89
CA HIS A 51 2.78 5.43 -11.34
C HIS A 51 3.55 4.99 -12.58
N VAL A 52 3.43 5.76 -13.65
CA VAL A 52 4.18 5.53 -14.90
C VAL A 52 5.07 6.73 -15.12
N LYS A 53 6.37 6.54 -14.99
CA LYS A 53 7.37 7.54 -15.36
C LYS A 53 7.87 7.21 -16.77
N GLN A 54 7.66 8.12 -17.71
CA GLN A 54 8.21 7.97 -19.05
C GLN A 54 9.74 7.99 -18.97
N GLY A 55 10.38 7.00 -19.60
CA GLY A 55 11.83 6.99 -19.79
C GLY A 55 12.23 7.97 -20.89
N GLU A 56 13.48 8.43 -20.87
CA GLU A 56 14.04 9.20 -21.99
C GLU A 56 14.16 8.32 -23.25
N GLN A 57 14.23 8.97 -24.43
CA GLN A 57 14.15 8.34 -25.77
C GLN A 57 14.78 6.94 -25.84
N GLY A 58 13.94 5.93 -26.14
CA GLY A 58 14.36 4.53 -26.32
C GLY A 58 14.31 3.67 -25.06
N GLN A 59 14.12 4.25 -23.87
CA GLN A 59 13.98 3.49 -22.63
C GLN A 59 12.53 3.06 -22.39
N LYS A 60 12.35 1.86 -21.82
CA LYS A 60 11.04 1.37 -21.38
C LYS A 60 10.52 2.25 -20.24
N PRO A 61 9.20 2.50 -20.16
CA PRO A 61 8.62 3.27 -19.06
C PRO A 61 8.87 2.57 -17.72
N TRP A 62 9.19 3.36 -16.70
CA TRP A 62 9.36 2.87 -15.33
C TRP A 62 8.00 2.87 -14.64
N ILE A 63 7.51 1.68 -14.31
CA ILE A 63 6.21 1.49 -13.65
C ILE A 63 6.43 1.12 -12.19
N THR A 64 5.77 1.84 -11.30
CA THR A 64 5.71 1.53 -9.87
C THR A 64 4.28 1.60 -9.35
N TYR A 65 4.05 0.99 -8.19
CA TYR A 65 2.76 0.94 -7.53
C TYR A 65 2.90 1.40 -6.08
N ASP A 66 1.95 2.21 -5.64
CA ASP A 66 1.87 2.75 -4.29
C ASP A 66 0.57 2.27 -3.64
N VAL A 67 0.61 2.02 -2.33
CA VAL A 67 -0.57 1.63 -1.54
C VAL A 67 -0.93 2.80 -0.64
N HIS A 68 -2.19 3.24 -0.68
CA HIS A 68 -2.70 4.39 0.07
C HIS A 68 -3.90 3.98 0.94
N LEU A 69 -3.99 4.58 2.13
CA LEU A 69 -5.26 4.76 2.83
C LEU A 69 -6.00 5.93 2.22
N VAL A 70 -7.31 5.82 2.12
CA VAL A 70 -8.18 6.93 1.77
C VAL A 70 -9.09 7.23 2.95
N GLU A 71 -8.97 8.45 3.44
CA GLU A 71 -9.72 8.98 4.58
C GLU A 71 -10.98 9.73 4.10
N THR A 72 -11.86 10.09 5.03
CA THR A 72 -12.97 11.02 4.79
C THR A 72 -12.46 12.28 4.06
N TYR A 73 -13.25 12.78 3.10
CA TYR A 73 -12.87 13.87 2.18
C TYR A 73 -11.80 13.54 1.13
N ASN A 74 -11.60 12.25 0.80
CA ASN A 74 -10.67 11.79 -0.25
C ASN A 74 -9.20 12.14 0.01
N VAL A 75 -8.82 12.39 1.27
CA VAL A 75 -7.41 12.56 1.65
C VAL A 75 -6.70 11.21 1.50
N ARG A 76 -5.58 11.18 0.78
CA ARG A 76 -4.83 9.95 0.48
C ARG A 76 -3.53 9.91 1.28
N THR A 77 -3.47 9.02 2.26
CA THR A 77 -2.28 8.80 3.09
C THR A 77 -1.51 7.60 2.55
N GLN A 78 -0.31 7.85 2.01
CA GLN A 78 0.52 6.80 1.41
C GLN A 78 1.13 5.87 2.48
N ILE A 79 0.86 4.57 2.37
CA ILE A 79 1.37 3.52 3.26
C ILE A 79 2.71 3.00 2.75
N VAL A 80 2.72 2.49 1.53
CA VAL A 80 3.87 1.89 0.85
C VAL A 80 4.05 2.58 -0.49
N ARG A 81 5.31 2.79 -0.91
CA ARG A 81 5.63 3.45 -2.17
C ARG A 81 6.62 2.66 -3.00
N TYR A 82 6.60 2.93 -4.30
CA TYR A 82 7.57 2.46 -5.28
C TYR A 82 7.69 0.93 -5.35
N LEU A 83 6.58 0.20 -5.19
CA LEU A 83 6.56 -1.24 -5.41
C LEU A 83 6.72 -1.52 -6.91
N HIS A 84 7.62 -2.43 -7.26
CA HIS A 84 7.87 -2.82 -8.66
C HIS A 84 6.93 -3.93 -9.16
N SER A 85 6.19 -4.57 -8.26
CA SER A 85 5.23 -5.64 -8.59
C SER A 85 3.82 -5.20 -8.27
N MET A 86 2.94 -5.26 -9.28
CA MET A 86 1.50 -5.02 -9.13
C MET A 86 0.88 -6.03 -8.18
N GLU A 87 1.25 -7.31 -8.31
CA GLU A 87 0.73 -8.39 -7.47
C GLU A 87 1.08 -8.16 -6.00
N THR A 88 2.30 -7.70 -5.71
CA THR A 88 2.70 -7.36 -4.35
C THR A 88 1.90 -6.18 -3.80
N ALA A 89 1.66 -5.15 -4.61
CA ALA A 89 0.85 -4.00 -4.20
C ALA A 89 -0.60 -4.40 -3.89
N LEU A 90 -1.22 -5.20 -4.76
CA LEU A 90 -2.58 -5.72 -4.58
C LEU A 90 -2.70 -6.63 -3.36
N TYR A 91 -1.73 -7.53 -3.17
CA TYR A 91 -1.70 -8.40 -1.99
C TYR A 91 -1.65 -7.57 -0.69
N ILE A 92 -0.78 -6.56 -0.63
CA ILE A 92 -0.69 -5.67 0.53
C ILE A 92 -2.00 -4.91 0.74
N GLN A 93 -2.57 -4.34 -0.32
CA GLN A 93 -3.85 -3.64 -0.24
C GLN A 93 -4.94 -4.54 0.33
N GLN A 94 -5.09 -5.74 -0.22
CA GLN A 94 -6.11 -6.70 0.20
C GLN A 94 -5.95 -7.11 1.66
N GLU A 95 -4.74 -7.41 2.10
CA GLU A 95 -4.50 -7.84 3.47
C GLU A 95 -4.73 -6.72 4.49
N ILE A 96 -4.32 -5.48 4.18
CA ILE A 96 -4.63 -4.31 5.04
C ILE A 96 -6.14 -4.08 5.06
N GLN A 97 -6.79 -4.09 3.90
CA GLN A 97 -8.23 -3.85 3.79
C GLN A 97 -9.04 -4.91 4.54
N ARG A 98 -8.65 -6.17 4.41
CA ARG A 98 -9.25 -7.27 5.16
C ARG A 98 -9.13 -7.06 6.66
N PHE A 99 -7.94 -6.69 7.15
CA PHE A 99 -7.74 -6.48 8.58
C PHE A 99 -8.54 -5.29 9.13
N LEU A 100 -8.65 -4.20 8.38
CA LEU A 100 -9.33 -2.98 8.84
C LEU A 100 -10.85 -3.03 8.73
N PHE A 101 -11.41 -3.79 7.78
CA PHE A 101 -12.82 -3.70 7.41
C PHE A 101 -13.60 -5.02 7.46
N ASP A 102 -13.03 -6.14 7.91
CA ASP A 102 -13.78 -7.40 8.04
C ASP A 102 -14.74 -7.36 9.26
N GLU A 103 -15.99 -6.98 9.00
CA GLU A 103 -17.15 -7.89 9.08
C GLU A 103 -18.11 -7.59 7.89
N GLU A 104 -18.44 -8.62 7.10
CA GLU A 104 -19.63 -8.70 6.23
C GLU A 104 -19.87 -7.70 5.06
N THR A 105 -18.90 -6.87 4.66
CA THR A 105 -19.11 -5.91 3.54
C THR A 105 -18.11 -5.99 2.39
N SER A 106 -17.51 -7.15 2.14
CA SER A 106 -16.74 -7.42 0.92
C SER A 106 -17.64 -7.60 -0.31
N ARG A 107 -18.58 -6.66 -0.53
CA ARG A 107 -19.10 -6.38 -1.86
C ARG A 107 -17.96 -5.75 -2.65
N ILE A 108 -17.21 -6.63 -3.29
CA ILE A 108 -16.14 -6.37 -4.26
C ILE A 108 -16.48 -5.11 -5.07
N PRO A 109 -15.81 -3.96 -4.86
CA PRO A 109 -15.69 -3.00 -5.93
C PRO A 109 -14.74 -3.66 -6.93
N LYS A 110 -15.26 -4.09 -8.09
CA LYS A 110 -14.41 -4.40 -9.24
C LYS A 110 -13.47 -3.22 -9.42
N ALA A 111 -12.18 -3.51 -9.62
CA ALA A 111 -11.15 -2.54 -9.92
C ALA A 111 -11.72 -1.44 -10.84
N GLN A 112 -12.01 -0.28 -10.27
CA GLN A 112 -12.23 0.92 -11.06
C GLN A 112 -10.84 1.42 -11.40
N GLU A 113 -10.40 1.11 -12.62
CA GLU A 113 -9.40 1.89 -13.32
C GLU A 113 -9.92 3.33 -13.36
N VAL A 114 -9.43 4.15 -12.43
CA VAL A 114 -9.67 5.60 -12.49
C VAL A 114 -8.67 6.14 -13.51
N GLU A 115 -9.07 6.14 -14.77
CA GLU A 115 -8.48 7.03 -15.77
C GLU A 115 -8.84 8.47 -15.35
N LEU A 116 -7.82 9.24 -14.97
CA LEU A 116 -7.96 10.69 -14.86
C LEU A 116 -7.78 11.28 -16.26
N VAL A 117 -8.84 11.91 -16.76
CA VAL A 117 -8.83 12.79 -17.94
C VAL A 117 -8.00 14.04 -17.66
#